data_AF-A0A7S1XSE2-F1
#
_entry.id   AF-A0A7S1XSE2-F1
#
_cell.length_a   1.000
_cell.length_b   1.000
_cell.length_c   1.000
_cell.angle_alpha   90.00
_cell.angle_beta   90.00
_cell.angle_gamma   90.00
#
_symmetry.space_group_name_H-M   'P 1'
#
loop_
_entity.id
_entity.type
_entity.pdbx_description
1 polymer ?
#
loop_
_entity_poly.entity_id
_entity_poly.type
_entity_poly.pdbx_seq_one_letter_code
_entity_poly.pdbx_strand_id
1 'polypeptide(L)'
;PGARPVGPAVTFEWRELPWPVKRRFLRPWLYAAAAGDALVMSSMLRYIQQRYDYTPTTMHLKFTFGAGLFCCLATLVRYFKADRKVIVFLLTLSEALPRVVNIVAGSLPLFVAFAVFGTAAFGGRIALFGDLFATATTLFCVANGDAVREAFVATTG
;
A
#
# COMPACT_ATOMS: atom_id res chain seq x y z
N PRO A 1 -41.95 -9.13 37.54
CA PRO A 1 -41.24 -9.11 36.24
C PRO A 1 -41.74 -7.95 35.37
N GLY A 2 -41.27 -6.73 35.67
CA GLY A 2 -41.67 -5.50 34.97
C GLY A 2 -40.76 -5.22 33.79
N ALA A 3 -41.34 -5.13 32.59
CA ALA A 3 -40.64 -4.63 31.42
C ALA A 3 -40.27 -3.16 31.64
N ARG A 4 -38.99 -2.81 31.49
CA ARG A 4 -38.57 -1.40 31.51
C ARG A 4 -39.20 -0.70 30.30
N PRO A 5 -39.85 0.46 30.47
CA PRO A 5 -40.35 1.23 29.35
C PRO A 5 -39.15 1.63 28.47
N VAL A 6 -39.14 1.16 27.22
CA VAL A 6 -38.21 1.65 26.20
C VAL A 6 -38.62 3.10 25.94
N GLY A 7 -37.76 4.05 26.31
CA GLY A 7 -38.00 5.47 26.05
C GLY A 7 -38.24 5.73 24.55
N PRO A 8 -38.87 6.87 24.19
CA PRO A 8 -39.18 7.17 22.80
C PRO A 8 -37.91 7.09 21.94
N ALA A 9 -38.00 6.41 20.80
CA ALA A 9 -36.90 6.32 19.85
C ALA A 9 -36.59 7.73 19.33
N VAL A 10 -35.47 8.30 19.77
CA VAL A 10 -35.00 9.58 19.26
C VAL A 10 -34.53 9.37 17.84
N THR A 11 -35.31 9.86 16.87
CA THR A 11 -34.95 9.86 15.46
C THR A 11 -34.05 11.05 15.20
N PHE A 12 -32.76 10.81 14.95
CA PHE A 12 -31.82 11.84 14.51
C PHE A 12 -31.86 11.95 12.99
N GLU A 13 -31.94 13.17 12.44
CA GLU A 13 -31.77 13.37 11.01
C GLU A 13 -30.30 13.21 10.60
N TRP A 14 -30.05 12.55 9.46
CA TRP A 14 -28.68 12.29 8.95
C TRP A 14 -27.85 13.56 8.72
N ARG A 15 -28.52 14.70 8.49
CA ARG A 15 -27.87 16.01 8.29
C ARG A 15 -27.32 16.60 9.59
N GLU A 16 -27.90 16.23 10.74
CA GLU A 16 -27.54 16.75 12.05
C GLU A 16 -26.36 16.00 12.68
N LEU A 17 -25.96 14.87 12.08
CA LEU A 17 -24.85 14.07 12.58
C LEU A 17 -23.49 14.71 12.27
N PRO A 18 -22.62 14.86 13.29
CA PRO A 18 -21.29 15.38 13.08
C PRO A 18 -20.46 14.41 12.21
N TRP A 19 -19.66 14.96 11.31
CA TRP A 19 -18.83 14.23 10.34
C TRP A 19 -17.99 13.06 10.90
N PRO A 20 -17.41 13.11 12.12
CA PRO A 20 -16.68 11.98 12.69
C PRO A 20 -17.55 10.74 12.88
N VAL A 21 -18.82 10.92 13.24
CA VAL A 21 -19.78 9.83 13.41
C VAL A 21 -20.20 9.29 12.05
N LYS A 22 -20.42 10.18 11.07
CA LYS A 22 -20.70 9.80 9.68
C LYS A 22 -19.59 8.94 9.06
N ARG A 23 -18.32 9.28 9.31
CA ARG A 23 -17.15 8.50 8.87
C ARG A 23 -17.06 7.12 9.52
N ARG A 24 -17.68 6.90 10.69
CA ARG A 24 -17.72 5.58 11.34
C ARG A 24 -18.66 4.62 10.61
N PHE A 25 -19.70 5.13 9.96
CA PHE A 25 -20.59 4.34 9.10
C PHE A 25 -19.96 4.02 7.74
N LEU A 26 -19.06 4.88 7.26
CA LEU A 26 -18.23 4.61 6.08
C LEU A 26 -17.21 3.51 6.44
N ARG A 27 -17.51 2.26 6.09
CA ARG A 27 -16.56 1.15 6.24
C ARG A 27 -15.53 1.24 5.11
N PRO A 28 -14.29 1.73 5.33
CA PRO A 28 -13.30 1.94 4.25
C PRO A 28 -13.00 0.65 3.48
N TRP A 29 -13.07 -0.49 4.16
CA TRP A 29 -12.90 -1.82 3.60
C TRP A 29 -13.93 -2.18 2.52
N LEU A 30 -15.17 -1.69 2.65
CA LEU A 30 -16.21 -1.92 1.65
C LEU A 30 -15.89 -1.17 0.36
N TYR A 31 -15.41 0.06 0.48
CA TYR A 31 -14.96 0.84 -0.67
C TYR A 31 -13.72 0.23 -1.32
N ALA A 32 -12.78 -0.28 -0.53
CA ALA A 32 -11.60 -0.98 -1.06
C ALA A 32 -11.97 -2.27 -1.82
N ALA A 33 -12.94 -3.05 -1.30
CA ALA A 33 -13.47 -4.22 -1.99
C ALA A 33 -14.16 -3.85 -3.31
N ALA A 34 -15.10 -2.90 -3.26
CA ALA A 34 -15.82 -2.44 -4.43
C ALA A 34 -14.87 -1.85 -5.50
N ALA A 35 -13.84 -1.12 -5.08
CA ALA A 35 -12.82 -0.59 -5.98
C ALA A 35 -11.98 -1.71 -6.61
N GLY A 36 -11.57 -2.72 -5.82
CA GLY A 36 -10.86 -3.89 -6.33
C GLY A 36 -11.68 -4.65 -7.37
N ASP A 37 -12.94 -4.95 -7.06
CA ASP A 37 -13.86 -5.62 -7.99
C ASP A 37 -14.09 -4.81 -9.26
N ALA A 38 -14.26 -3.48 -9.14
CA ALA A 38 -14.41 -2.60 -10.30
C ALA A 38 -13.15 -2.58 -11.19
N LEU A 39 -11.95 -2.57 -10.60
CA LEU A 39 -10.68 -2.61 -11.33
C LEU A 39 -10.52 -3.95 -12.07
N VAL A 40 -10.77 -5.07 -11.40
CA VAL A 40 -10.72 -6.40 -12.03
C VAL A 40 -11.77 -6.50 -13.15
N MET A 41 -13.01 -6.08 -12.89
CA MET A 41 -14.08 -6.09 -13.89
C MET A 41 -13.73 -5.23 -15.10
N SER A 42 -13.14 -4.05 -14.88
CA SER A 42 -12.70 -3.17 -15.97
C SER A 42 -11.59 -3.81 -16.82
N SER A 43 -10.68 -4.56 -16.19
CA SER A 43 -9.60 -5.26 -16.89
C SER A 43 -10.13 -6.44 -17.72
N MET A 44 -11.11 -7.19 -17.19
CA MET A 44 -11.78 -8.29 -17.90
C MET A 44 -12.64 -7.78 -19.06
N LEU A 45 -13.37 -6.67 -18.89
CA LEU A 45 -14.16 -6.07 -19.96
C LEU A 45 -13.27 -5.66 -21.14
N ARG A 46 -12.12 -5.03 -20.84
CA ARG A 46 -11.13 -4.65 -21.86
C ARG A 46 -10.48 -5.86 -22.52
N TYR A 47 -10.23 -6.93 -21.77
CA TYR A 47 -9.74 -8.20 -22.29
C TYR A 47 -10.71 -8.79 -23.33
N ILE A 48 -12.00 -8.83 -23.02
CA ILE A 48 -13.05 -9.33 -23.93
C ILE A 48 -13.19 -8.43 -25.17
N GLN A 49 -13.19 -7.11 -25.00
CA GLN A 49 -13.31 -6.15 -26.12
C GLN A 49 -12.18 -6.31 -27.14
N GLN A 50 -10.97 -6.61 -26.66
CA GLN A 50 -9.79 -6.74 -27.53
C GLN A 50 -9.65 -8.15 -28.14
N ARG A 51 -10.56 -9.10 -27.83
CA ARG A 51 -10.55 -10.48 -28.33
C ARG A 51 -9.16 -11.14 -28.26
N TYR A 52 -8.45 -10.92 -27.16
CA TYR A 52 -7.15 -11.54 -26.97
C TYR A 52 -7.31 -13.02 -26.58
N ASP A 53 -6.79 -13.93 -27.42
CA ASP A 53 -6.73 -15.37 -27.13
C ASP A 53 -5.58 -15.73 -26.15
N TYR A 54 -4.67 -14.79 -25.91
CA TYR A 54 -3.51 -14.92 -25.01
C TYR A 54 -3.44 -13.76 -24.03
N THR A 55 -2.71 -13.93 -22.92
CA THR A 55 -2.54 -12.86 -21.93
C THR A 55 -1.93 -11.60 -22.56
N PRO A 56 -2.64 -10.45 -22.55
CA PRO A 56 -2.19 -9.25 -23.23
C PRO A 56 -0.94 -8.69 -22.53
N THR A 57 0.09 -8.40 -23.33
CA THR A 57 1.38 -7.89 -22.86
C THR A 57 1.36 -6.41 -22.49
N THR A 58 0.26 -5.70 -22.79
CA THR A 58 0.10 -4.26 -22.58
C THR A 58 0.16 -3.88 -21.09
N MET A 59 1.00 -2.89 -20.80
CA MET A 59 1.32 -2.45 -19.44
C MET A 59 0.07 -2.02 -18.65
N HIS A 60 -0.85 -1.31 -19.28
CA HIS A 60 -2.06 -0.80 -18.61
C HIS A 60 -2.96 -1.93 -18.11
N LEU A 61 -3.13 -2.99 -18.89
CA LEU A 61 -3.96 -4.14 -18.53
C LEU A 61 -3.36 -4.89 -17.34
N LYS A 62 -2.05 -5.18 -17.39
CA LYS A 62 -1.29 -5.78 -16.28
C LYS A 62 -1.40 -4.96 -15.00
N PHE A 63 -1.25 -3.64 -15.12
CA PHE A 63 -1.35 -2.74 -13.98
C PHE A 63 -2.76 -2.72 -13.38
N THR A 64 -3.81 -2.57 -14.20
CA THR A 64 -5.20 -2.55 -13.70
C THR A 64 -5.62 -3.87 -13.05
N PHE A 65 -5.21 -5.01 -13.64
CA PHE A 65 -5.50 -6.32 -13.11
C PHE A 65 -4.73 -6.60 -11.82
N GLY A 66 -3.42 -6.30 -11.81
CA GLY A 66 -2.57 -6.47 -10.62
C GLY A 66 -3.00 -5.57 -9.46
N ALA A 67 -3.35 -4.32 -9.74
CA ALA A 67 -3.87 -3.39 -8.73
C ALA A 67 -5.22 -3.86 -8.17
N GLY A 68 -6.13 -4.32 -9.04
CA GLY A 68 -7.41 -4.88 -8.62
C GLY A 68 -7.24 -6.13 -7.74
N LEU A 69 -6.39 -7.07 -8.16
CA LEU A 69 -6.06 -8.27 -7.38
C LEU A 69 -5.42 -7.92 -6.04
N PHE A 70 -4.50 -6.95 -6.00
CA PHE A 70 -3.90 -6.48 -4.75
C PHE A 70 -4.95 -5.92 -3.79
N CYS A 71 -5.91 -5.12 -4.28
CA CYS A 71 -7.02 -4.65 -3.47
C CYS A 71 -7.89 -5.80 -2.93
N CYS A 72 -8.18 -6.82 -3.74
CA CYS A 72 -8.92 -8.01 -3.29
C CYS A 72 -8.13 -8.85 -2.26
N LEU A 73 -6.81 -8.97 -2.41
CA LEU A 73 -5.97 -9.62 -1.41
C LEU A 73 -5.90 -8.80 -0.11
N ALA A 74 -5.90 -7.47 -0.20
CA ALA A 74 -5.97 -6.61 0.99
C ALA A 74 -7.28 -6.78 1.75
N THR A 75 -8.41 -7.05 1.08
CA THR A 75 -9.68 -7.35 1.76
C THR A 75 -9.72 -8.75 2.36
N LEU A 76 -8.92 -9.69 1.83
CA LEU A 76 -8.72 -11.02 2.43
C LEU A 76 -8.20 -10.95 3.88
N VAL A 77 -7.39 -9.94 4.20
CA VAL A 77 -6.90 -9.66 5.56
C VAL A 77 -8.06 -9.56 6.59
N ARG A 78 -9.24 -9.11 6.16
CA ARG A 78 -10.43 -9.06 7.02
C ARG A 78 -10.98 -10.45 7.34
N TYR A 79 -10.94 -11.38 6.40
CA TYR A 79 -11.43 -12.74 6.62
C TYR A 79 -10.61 -13.46 7.69
N PHE A 80 -9.31 -13.14 7.79
CA PHE A 80 -8.45 -13.67 8.84
C PHE A 80 -8.77 -13.16 10.25
N LYS A 81 -9.63 -12.13 10.42
CA LYS A 81 -10.08 -11.69 11.76
C LYS A 81 -10.96 -12.71 12.47
N ALA A 82 -11.37 -13.78 11.79
CA ALA A 82 -12.08 -14.89 12.41
C ALA A 82 -11.21 -15.64 13.46
N ASP A 83 -9.87 -15.66 13.28
CA ASP A 83 -8.96 -16.29 14.24
C ASP A 83 -8.37 -15.27 15.24
N ARG A 84 -8.44 -15.62 16.53
CA ARG A 84 -7.91 -14.83 17.64
C ARG A 84 -6.38 -14.69 17.60
N LYS A 85 -5.65 -15.60 16.96
CA LYS A 85 -4.18 -15.46 16.82
C LYS A 85 -3.82 -14.41 15.79
N VAL A 86 -4.51 -14.40 14.65
CA VAL A 86 -4.23 -13.48 13.54
C VAL A 86 -4.70 -12.07 13.86
N ILE A 87 -5.81 -11.91 14.57
CA ILE A 87 -6.29 -10.57 14.96
C ILE A 87 -5.31 -9.83 15.88
N VAL A 88 -4.61 -10.54 16.79
CA VAL A 88 -3.60 -9.92 17.65
C VAL A 88 -2.44 -9.39 16.82
N PHE A 89 -1.96 -10.17 15.85
CA PHE A 89 -0.90 -9.73 14.92
C PHE A 89 -1.34 -8.53 14.06
N LEU A 90 -2.58 -8.52 13.57
CA LEU A 90 -3.10 -7.41 12.79
C LEU A 90 -3.27 -6.13 13.62
N LEU A 91 -3.69 -6.27 14.88
CA LEU A 91 -3.81 -5.16 15.81
C LEU A 91 -2.43 -4.58 16.15
N THR A 92 -1.46 -5.42 16.47
CA THR A 92 -0.08 -4.96 16.76
C THR A 92 0.54 -4.27 15.55
N LEU A 93 0.33 -4.79 14.34
CA LEU A 93 0.79 -4.13 13.12
C LEU A 93 0.11 -2.77 12.92
N SER A 94 -1.21 -2.68 13.11
CA SER A 94 -1.95 -1.42 12.95
C SER A 94 -1.54 -0.35 13.98
N GLU A 95 -1.17 -0.77 15.19
CA GLU A 95 -0.71 0.11 16.25
C GLU A 95 0.75 0.55 16.02
N ALA A 96 1.59 -0.35 15.49
CA ALA A 96 2.99 -0.04 15.18
C ALA A 96 3.14 0.84 13.94
N LEU A 97 2.24 0.71 12.95
CA LEU A 97 2.30 1.41 11.67
C LEU A 97 2.49 2.93 11.78
N PRO A 98 1.70 3.69 12.57
CA PRO A 98 1.90 5.14 12.70
C PRO A 98 3.27 5.49 13.30
N ARG A 99 3.78 4.69 14.24
CA ARG A 99 5.09 4.91 14.84
C ARG A 99 6.22 4.66 13.84
N VAL A 100 6.10 3.59 13.04
CA VAL A 100 7.06 3.28 11.97
C VAL A 100 7.06 4.37 10.91
N VAL A 101 5.89 4.87 10.51
CA VAL A 101 5.79 5.97 9.54
C VAL A 101 6.51 7.23 10.03
N ASN A 102 6.38 7.59 11.32
CA ASN A 102 7.11 8.73 11.88
C ASN A 102 8.64 8.51 11.87
N ILE A 103 9.10 7.29 12.16
CA ILE A 103 10.53 6.96 12.11
C ILE A 103 11.06 7.06 10.68
N VAL A 104 10.33 6.47 9.72
CA VAL A 104 10.68 6.53 8.29
C VAL A 104 10.67 7.97 7.80
N ALA A 105 9.66 8.77 8.16
CA ALA A 105 9.59 10.18 7.80
C ALA A 105 10.77 10.99 8.38
N GLY A 106 11.24 10.64 9.59
CA GLY A 106 12.41 11.25 10.21
C GLY A 106 13.74 10.86 9.56
N SER A 107 13.88 9.63 9.06
CA SER A 107 15.09 9.15 8.38
C SER A 107 15.12 9.42 6.87
N LEU A 108 13.97 9.72 6.26
CA LEU A 108 13.85 9.96 4.82
C LEU A 108 14.73 11.13 4.31
N PRO A 109 14.86 12.28 5.01
CA PRO A 109 15.77 13.34 4.57
C PRO A 109 17.23 12.90 4.54
N LEU A 110 17.66 12.09 5.51
CA LEU A 110 19.01 11.53 5.56
C LEU A 110 19.23 10.58 4.37
N PHE A 111 18.26 9.71 4.09
CA PHE A 111 18.31 8.81 2.95
C PHE A 111 18.41 9.57 1.61
N VAL A 112 17.61 10.63 1.44
CA VAL A 112 17.65 11.47 0.23
C VAL A 112 19.00 12.20 0.11
N ALA A 113 19.56 12.70 1.22
CA ALA A 113 20.88 13.33 1.22
C ALA A 113 21.97 12.36 0.75
N PHE A 114 21.95 11.11 1.23
CA PHE A 114 22.86 10.06 0.74
C PHE A 114 22.63 9.72 -0.73
N ALA A 115 21.37 9.70 -1.19
CA ALA A 115 21.08 9.43 -2.59
C ALA A 115 21.61 10.53 -3.52
N VAL A 116 21.41 11.81 -3.15
CA VAL A 116 21.95 12.96 -3.89
C VAL A 116 23.47 12.95 -3.86
N PHE A 117 24.08 12.69 -2.70
CA PHE A 117 25.53 12.58 -2.59
C PHE A 117 26.09 11.43 -3.45
N GLY A 118 25.46 10.26 -3.40
CA GLY A 118 25.84 9.10 -4.22
C GLY A 118 25.81 9.40 -5.71
N THR A 119 24.73 10.06 -6.19
CA THR A 119 24.65 10.50 -7.59
C THR A 119 25.75 11.50 -7.96
N ALA A 120 25.99 12.50 -7.12
CA ALA A 120 26.96 13.56 -7.42
C ALA A 120 28.41 13.05 -7.39
N ALA A 121 28.73 12.15 -6.46
CA ALA A 121 30.08 11.62 -6.30
C ALA A 121 30.42 10.50 -7.30
N PHE A 122 29.46 9.61 -7.59
CA PHE A 122 29.71 8.37 -8.32
C PHE A 122 28.95 8.26 -9.65
N GLY A 123 27.98 9.14 -9.94
CA GLY A 123 27.11 9.00 -11.11
C GLY A 123 27.82 9.13 -12.46
N GLY A 124 28.95 9.85 -12.51
CA GLY A 124 29.77 9.93 -13.72
C GLY A 124 30.67 8.70 -13.98
N ARG A 125 30.80 7.79 -13.00
CA ARG A 125 31.75 6.66 -13.06
C ARG A 125 31.05 5.31 -13.06
N ILE A 126 29.89 5.20 -12.41
CA ILE A 126 29.23 3.93 -12.14
C ILE A 126 27.74 4.03 -12.53
N ALA A 127 27.27 3.12 -13.37
CA ALA A 127 25.88 3.09 -13.83
C ALA A 127 24.86 2.91 -12.68
N LEU A 128 25.24 2.21 -11.61
CA LEU A 128 24.44 2.06 -10.38
C LEU A 128 24.11 3.41 -9.73
N PHE A 129 24.98 4.41 -9.89
CA PHE A 129 24.82 5.74 -9.33
C PHE A 129 24.42 6.80 -10.38
N GLY A 130 24.10 6.40 -11.62
CA GLY A 130 23.92 7.32 -12.75
C GLY A 130 22.73 8.27 -12.59
N ASP A 131 21.62 7.76 -12.06
CA ASP A 131 20.40 8.53 -11.78
C ASP A 131 20.06 8.52 -10.29
N LEU A 132 19.30 9.52 -9.82
CA LEU A 132 18.84 9.60 -8.44
C LEU A 132 17.98 8.40 -8.04
N PHE A 133 17.11 7.94 -8.95
CA PHE A 133 16.28 6.77 -8.70
C PHE A 133 17.12 5.48 -8.63
N ALA A 134 18.07 5.30 -9.57
CA ALA A 134 18.99 4.16 -9.56
C ALA A 134 19.81 4.13 -8.25
N THR A 135 20.39 5.26 -7.87
CA THR A 135 21.15 5.41 -6.62
C THR A 135 20.30 5.11 -5.39
N ALA A 136 19.07 5.61 -5.34
CA ALA A 136 18.16 5.31 -4.23
C ALA A 136 17.80 3.81 -4.18
N THR A 137 17.59 3.14 -5.32
CA THR A 137 17.37 1.70 -5.34
C THR A 137 18.60 0.92 -4.86
N THR A 138 19.81 1.29 -5.30
CA THR A 138 21.06 0.66 -4.84
C THR A 138 21.28 0.87 -3.35
N LEU A 139 21.08 2.09 -2.81
CA LEU A 139 21.17 2.36 -1.38
C LEU A 139 20.13 1.58 -0.57
N PHE A 140 18.91 1.42 -1.11
CA PHE A 140 17.88 0.61 -0.48
C PHE A 140 18.25 -0.87 -0.44
N CYS A 141 18.78 -1.43 -1.55
CA CYS A 141 19.30 -2.80 -1.58
C CYS A 141 20.42 -2.99 -0.54
N VAL A 142 21.42 -2.11 -0.54
CA VAL A 142 22.54 -2.14 0.40
C VAL A 142 22.07 -2.04 1.86
N ALA A 143 21.10 -1.19 2.15
CA ALA A 143 20.52 -1.06 3.49
C ALA A 143 19.80 -2.33 3.97
N ASN A 144 19.22 -3.10 3.04
CA ASN A 144 18.63 -4.41 3.33
C ASN A 144 19.67 -5.56 3.29
N GLY A 145 20.95 -5.27 3.06
CA GLY A 145 22.03 -6.26 2.98
C GLY A 145 22.14 -6.95 1.62
N ASP A 146 21.41 -6.49 0.62
CA ASP A 146 21.47 -6.98 -0.76
C ASP A 146 22.52 -6.22 -1.59
N ALA A 147 23.12 -6.89 -2.57
CA ALA A 147 24.08 -6.32 -3.54
C ALA A 147 25.28 -5.54 -2.95
N VAL A 148 25.62 -5.73 -1.67
CA VAL A 148 26.72 -5.00 -0.99
C VAL A 148 28.07 -5.23 -1.69
N ARG A 149 28.37 -6.49 -2.03
CA ARG A 149 29.62 -6.83 -2.74
C ARG A 149 29.69 -6.17 -4.12
N GLU A 150 28.58 -6.15 -4.85
CA GLU A 150 28.52 -5.56 -6.19
C GLU A 150 28.73 -4.05 -6.13
N ALA A 151 28.12 -3.37 -5.15
CA ALA A 151 28.35 -1.95 -4.92
C ALA A 151 29.82 -1.64 -4.58
N PHE A 152 30.44 -2.43 -3.70
CA PHE A 152 31.86 -2.25 -3.34
C PHE A 152 32.78 -2.44 -4.54
N VAL A 153 32.65 -3.57 -5.25
CA VAL A 153 33.48 -3.87 -6.43
C VAL A 153 33.32 -2.80 -7.49
N ALA A 154 32.09 -2.31 -7.73
CA ALA A 154 31.83 -1.24 -8.69
C ALA A 154 32.47 0.10 -8.30
N THR A 155 32.69 0.37 -7.01
CA THR A 155 33.32 1.62 -6.53
C THR A 155 34.83 1.58 -6.42
N THR A 156 35.43 0.39 -6.26
CA THR A 156 36.89 0.22 -6.13
C THR A 156 37.58 -0.24 -7.42
N GLY A 157 36.81 -0.66 -8.43
CA GLY A 157 37.30 -1.13 -9.73
C GLY A 157 37.47 -0.04 -10.76
#